data_AF-A0A538C5S9-F1
#
_entry.id   AF-A0A538C5S9-F1
#
_cell.length_a   1.000
_cell.length_b   1.000
_cell.length_c   1.000
_cell.angle_alpha   90.00
_cell.angle_beta   90.00
_cell.angle_gamma   90.00
#
_symmetry.space_group_name_H-M   'P 1'
#
loop_
_entity.id
_entity.type
_entity.pdbx_description
1 polymer ?
#
loop_
_entity_poly.entity_id
_entity_poly.type
_entity_poly.pdbx_seq_one_letter_code
_entity_poly.pdbx_strand_id
1 'polypeptide(L)'
;TGVLTEDASETWLEILPGVPSWTDDGRLVFVREEDDTRRVTVDGKPVTPPGLQVRRVVHAGSDLVLTASHGEPMDFHLWRVLASGEVSRLTDGPGVHEAAAGGDVLVLSSSTMEADGPTIAVRRGDHEVCTIRSLAAEPVLRPEVTFLAAGDKGIRSALLFPGGRRSDEPLPVLVDPYGGPHFQRVVRSRAAYLVSQWLADQGFAVLVADGRGTPGRGLGWEKSVRFDLATPALEDQVEALHAAAERYPELDLARVAIRGWSFGGYLAALGVLRRPDVFHAAIVGAPVTDWHLYDTHYTERFLGHPDEHPEAYERSSLIPDAGKLERPVLLIHGLADDNVVVAHTLRFSRALLEAGRPHRVLPLTGVTHMTSQEAVAENLLLLQVAFLKEALAIPTQAG
;
A
#
# COMPACT_ATOMS: atom_id res chain seq x y z
N THR A 1 -15.47 -18.46 -33.17
CA THR A 1 -15.11 -17.57 -32.05
C THR A 1 -14.87 -16.19 -32.61
N GLY A 2 -15.39 -15.14 -31.97
CA GLY A 2 -15.22 -13.74 -32.39
C GLY A 2 -14.82 -12.89 -31.18
N VAL A 3 -14.13 -11.78 -31.43
CA VAL A 3 -13.76 -10.82 -30.38
C VAL A 3 -15.03 -10.07 -29.93
N LEU A 4 -15.30 -10.09 -28.62
CA LEU A 4 -16.48 -9.42 -28.03
C LEU A 4 -16.17 -7.97 -27.62
N THR A 5 -14.97 -7.74 -27.11
CA THR A 5 -14.46 -6.42 -26.74
C THR A 5 -12.96 -6.40 -26.95
N GLU A 6 -12.45 -5.23 -27.33
CA GLU A 6 -11.04 -4.89 -27.39
C GLU A 6 -10.86 -3.57 -26.64
N ASP A 7 -9.79 -3.46 -25.89
CA ASP A 7 -9.40 -2.25 -25.18
C ASP A 7 -7.89 -2.08 -25.24
N ALA A 8 -7.43 -0.84 -25.22
CA ALA A 8 -6.03 -0.49 -25.35
C ALA A 8 -5.73 0.77 -24.52
N SER A 9 -4.51 0.82 -23.99
CA SER A 9 -4.03 1.94 -23.20
C SER A 9 -2.63 2.28 -23.68
N GLU A 10 -2.34 3.57 -23.84
CA GLU A 10 -0.98 4.03 -24.17
C GLU A 10 0.03 3.77 -23.04
N THR A 11 -0.46 3.40 -21.85
CA THR A 11 0.31 3.12 -20.63
C THR A 11 0.24 1.62 -20.32
N TRP A 12 -0.65 1.22 -19.41
CA TRP A 12 -1.07 -0.17 -19.19
C TRP A 12 -2.58 -0.24 -18.97
N LEU A 13 -3.13 -1.46 -19.03
CA LEU A 13 -4.50 -1.79 -18.64
C LEU A 13 -4.49 -2.43 -17.25
N GLU A 14 -5.48 -2.07 -16.43
CA GLU A 14 -5.68 -2.73 -15.14
C GLU A 14 -6.71 -3.86 -15.23
N ILE A 15 -6.38 -5.02 -14.67
CA ILE A 15 -7.29 -6.16 -14.63
C ILE A 15 -8.00 -6.14 -13.27
N LEU A 16 -9.21 -5.56 -13.25
CA LEU A 16 -9.96 -5.49 -12.00
C LEU A 16 -10.59 -6.83 -11.61
N PRO A 17 -10.57 -7.20 -10.32
CA PRO A 17 -11.28 -8.37 -9.84
C PRO A 17 -12.77 -8.33 -10.15
N GLY A 18 -13.32 -9.47 -10.59
CA GLY A 18 -14.74 -9.64 -10.92
C GLY A 18 -15.13 -9.34 -12.36
N VAL A 19 -14.17 -8.95 -13.21
CA VAL A 19 -14.37 -8.82 -14.66
C VAL A 19 -13.29 -9.60 -15.44
N PRO A 20 -13.59 -10.12 -16.65
CA PRO A 20 -14.89 -10.10 -17.32
C PRO A 20 -15.94 -10.94 -16.56
N SER A 21 -17.19 -10.49 -16.59
CA SER A 21 -18.35 -11.22 -16.06
C SER A 21 -19.59 -10.96 -16.93
N TRP A 22 -20.72 -11.57 -16.59
CA TRP A 22 -21.93 -11.52 -17.39
C TRP A 22 -23.12 -11.18 -16.52
N THR A 23 -23.99 -10.31 -16.99
CA THR A 23 -25.31 -10.10 -16.39
C THR A 23 -26.21 -11.32 -16.61
N ASP A 24 -27.32 -11.39 -15.87
CA ASP A 24 -28.30 -12.50 -15.99
C ASP A 24 -28.91 -12.61 -17.40
N ASP A 25 -28.99 -11.49 -18.12
CA ASP A 25 -29.46 -11.42 -19.51
C ASP A 25 -28.35 -11.60 -20.56
N GLY A 26 -27.14 -11.99 -20.14
CA GLY A 26 -26.05 -12.40 -21.03
C GLY A 26 -25.25 -11.27 -21.67
N ARG A 27 -25.23 -10.08 -21.05
CA ARG A 27 -24.43 -8.93 -21.50
C ARG A 27 -23.07 -8.92 -20.81
N LEU A 28 -22.04 -8.53 -21.55
CA LEU A 28 -20.66 -8.54 -21.06
C LEU A 28 -20.43 -7.37 -20.11
N VAL A 29 -20.00 -7.67 -18.89
CA VAL A 29 -19.52 -6.69 -17.90
C VAL A 29 -18.00 -6.63 -17.95
N PHE A 30 -17.49 -5.42 -18.15
CA PHE A 30 -16.05 -5.14 -18.21
C PHE A 30 -15.73 -3.82 -17.51
N VAL A 31 -14.45 -3.49 -17.38
CA VAL A 31 -14.01 -2.18 -16.89
C VAL A 31 -13.17 -1.50 -17.96
N ARG A 32 -13.40 -0.21 -18.16
CA ARG A 32 -12.61 0.64 -19.04
C ARG A 32 -12.13 1.87 -18.30
N GLU A 33 -11.03 2.41 -18.79
CA GLU A 33 -10.40 3.61 -18.26
C GLU A 33 -10.80 4.83 -19.09
N GLU A 34 -11.55 5.76 -18.50
CA GLU A 34 -12.09 6.95 -19.16
C GLU A 34 -12.25 8.07 -18.12
N ASP A 35 -12.00 9.33 -18.50
CA ASP A 35 -12.17 10.50 -17.62
C ASP A 35 -11.44 10.37 -16.27
N ASP A 36 -10.17 9.96 -16.32
CA ASP A 36 -9.34 9.70 -15.12
C ASP A 36 -9.95 8.68 -14.15
N THR A 37 -10.86 7.82 -14.64
CA THR A 37 -11.69 6.93 -13.82
C THR A 37 -11.73 5.51 -14.39
N ARG A 38 -11.68 4.50 -13.51
CA ARG A 38 -12.04 3.12 -13.87
C ARG A 38 -13.55 2.97 -13.83
N ARG A 39 -14.18 2.84 -14.99
CA ARG A 39 -15.64 2.78 -15.15
C ARG A 39 -16.09 1.37 -15.51
N VAL A 40 -17.17 0.89 -14.89
CA VAL A 40 -17.82 -0.36 -15.34
C VAL A 40 -18.55 -0.09 -16.64
N THR A 41 -18.46 -1.04 -17.57
CA THR A 41 -19.16 -1.05 -18.84
C THR A 41 -20.03 -2.30 -18.96
N VAL A 42 -21.19 -2.17 -19.60
CA VAL A 42 -22.06 -3.28 -20.00
C VAL A 42 -22.21 -3.22 -21.53
N ASP A 43 -21.77 -4.27 -22.23
CA ASP A 43 -21.63 -4.30 -23.69
C ASP A 43 -20.89 -3.07 -24.25
N GLY A 44 -19.81 -2.68 -23.57
CA GLY A 44 -18.95 -1.55 -23.94
C GLY A 44 -19.53 -0.17 -23.62
N LYS A 45 -20.75 -0.07 -23.07
CA LYS A 45 -21.34 1.21 -22.64
C LYS A 45 -21.05 1.47 -21.16
N PRO A 46 -20.45 2.60 -20.78
CA PRO A 46 -20.23 2.94 -19.38
C PRO A 46 -21.54 3.06 -18.58
N VAL A 47 -21.57 2.43 -17.40
CA VAL A 47 -22.75 2.43 -16.50
C VAL A 47 -22.47 3.04 -15.12
N THR A 48 -21.22 3.38 -14.82
CA THR A 48 -20.84 4.15 -13.62
C THR A 48 -20.44 5.58 -13.99
N PRO A 49 -20.70 6.59 -13.14
CA PRO A 49 -20.32 7.97 -13.44
C PRO A 49 -18.80 8.20 -13.38
N PRO A 50 -18.28 9.23 -14.06
CA PRO A 50 -16.91 9.72 -13.82
C PRO A 50 -16.66 10.06 -12.35
N GLY A 51 -15.44 9.86 -11.87
CA GLY A 51 -15.03 10.09 -10.48
C GLY A 51 -15.44 8.99 -9.49
N LEU A 52 -16.24 8.00 -9.90
CA LEU A 52 -16.47 6.79 -9.11
C LEU A 52 -15.38 5.76 -9.45
N GLN A 53 -14.31 5.75 -8.67
CA GLN A 53 -13.14 4.89 -8.89
C GLN A 53 -13.47 3.44 -8.52
N VAL A 54 -13.86 2.64 -9.50
CA VAL A 54 -14.21 1.23 -9.31
C VAL A 54 -12.96 0.44 -8.95
N ARG A 55 -13.07 -0.37 -7.89
CA ARG A 55 -12.00 -1.26 -7.39
C ARG A 55 -12.29 -2.73 -7.68
N ARG A 56 -13.57 -3.11 -7.71
CA ARG A 56 -14.01 -4.50 -7.92
C ARG A 56 -15.46 -4.54 -8.38
N VAL A 57 -15.79 -5.45 -9.28
CA VAL A 57 -17.17 -5.90 -9.50
C VAL A 57 -17.44 -7.07 -8.56
N VAL A 58 -18.32 -6.88 -7.59
CA VAL A 58 -18.67 -7.90 -6.58
C VAL A 58 -19.67 -8.91 -7.16
N HIS A 59 -20.63 -8.41 -7.93
CA HIS A 59 -21.70 -9.20 -8.54
C HIS A 59 -22.15 -8.59 -9.86
N ALA A 60 -22.43 -9.44 -10.83
CA ALA A 60 -23.11 -9.09 -12.08
C ALA A 60 -24.33 -10.00 -12.22
N GLY A 61 -25.52 -9.43 -12.00
CA GLY A 61 -26.81 -10.09 -12.20
C GLY A 61 -27.76 -9.17 -12.97
N SER A 62 -29.03 -9.10 -12.58
CA SER A 62 -29.96 -8.08 -13.07
C SER A 62 -29.51 -6.66 -12.72
N ASP A 63 -28.88 -6.52 -11.55
CA ASP A 63 -28.18 -5.32 -11.08
C ASP A 63 -26.70 -5.66 -10.88
N LEU A 64 -25.85 -4.63 -10.91
CA LEU A 64 -24.44 -4.77 -10.56
C LEU A 64 -24.20 -4.33 -9.11
N VAL A 65 -23.34 -5.06 -8.41
CA VAL A 65 -22.78 -4.62 -7.12
C VAL A 65 -21.28 -4.47 -7.26
N LEU A 66 -20.74 -3.35 -6.81
CA LEU A 66 -19.33 -3.01 -6.97
C LEU A 66 -18.77 -2.33 -5.72
N THR A 67 -17.46 -2.50 -5.51
CA THR A 67 -16.70 -1.72 -4.52
C THR A 67 -16.02 -0.57 -5.25
N ALA A 68 -16.19 0.66 -4.75
CA ALA A 68 -15.59 1.85 -5.34
C ALA A 68 -15.31 2.94 -4.29
N SER A 69 -14.36 3.82 -4.61
CA SER A 69 -14.12 5.06 -3.88
C SER A 69 -14.68 6.25 -4.66
N HIS A 70 -15.25 7.24 -3.96
CA HIS A 70 -15.75 8.48 -4.57
C HIS A 70 -15.36 9.67 -3.70
N GLY A 71 -14.55 10.58 -4.25
CA GLY A 71 -14.01 11.74 -3.54
C GLY A 71 -12.88 11.38 -2.56
N GLU A 72 -13.18 10.66 -1.49
CA GLU A 72 -12.18 10.27 -0.48
C GLU A 72 -11.59 8.88 -0.76
N PRO A 73 -10.31 8.78 -1.17
CA PRO A 73 -9.67 7.50 -1.50
C PRO A 73 -9.50 6.56 -0.30
N MET A 74 -9.56 7.06 0.94
CA MET A 74 -9.45 6.24 2.16
C MET A 74 -10.72 5.43 2.44
N ASP A 75 -11.84 5.75 1.80
CA ASP A 75 -13.14 5.10 1.98
C ASP A 75 -13.49 4.22 0.78
N PHE A 76 -13.84 2.96 1.05
CA PHE A 76 -14.24 2.00 0.03
C PHE A 76 -15.69 1.65 0.31
N HIS A 77 -16.60 1.93 -0.62
CA HIS A 77 -18.02 1.71 -0.42
C HIS A 77 -18.55 0.67 -1.39
N LEU A 78 -19.64 0.00 -0.99
CA LEU A 78 -20.46 -0.75 -1.92
C LEU A 78 -21.42 0.18 -2.65
N TRP A 79 -21.58 -0.08 -3.94
CA TRP A 79 -22.51 0.61 -4.82
C TRP A 79 -23.35 -0.40 -5.59
N ARG A 80 -24.58 -0.02 -5.90
CA ARG A 80 -25.47 -0.73 -6.79
C ARG A 80 -25.64 0.08 -8.07
N VAL A 81 -25.64 -0.61 -9.21
CA VAL A 81 -26.01 -0.04 -10.51
C VAL A 81 -27.22 -0.83 -11.01
N LEU A 82 -28.37 -0.17 -11.09
CA LEU A 82 -29.60 -0.77 -11.61
C LEU A 82 -29.58 -0.81 -13.14
N ALA A 83 -30.34 -1.72 -13.74
CA ALA A 83 -30.53 -1.77 -15.19
C ALA A 83 -31.13 -0.47 -15.77
N SER A 84 -31.82 0.34 -14.96
CA SER A 84 -32.32 1.68 -15.31
C SER A 84 -31.22 2.73 -15.51
N GLY A 85 -29.99 2.43 -15.07
CA GLY A 85 -28.86 3.37 -15.02
C GLY A 85 -28.75 4.13 -13.70
N GLU A 86 -29.63 3.88 -12.73
CA GLU A 86 -29.51 4.47 -11.39
C GLU A 86 -28.30 3.89 -10.67
N VAL A 87 -27.48 4.77 -10.07
CA VAL A 87 -26.29 4.41 -9.30
C VAL A 87 -26.45 4.92 -7.88
N SER A 88 -26.41 4.01 -6.90
CA SER A 88 -26.61 4.35 -5.49
C SER A 88 -25.62 3.63 -4.58
N ARG A 89 -25.26 4.27 -3.47
CA ARG A 89 -24.36 3.70 -2.45
C ARG A 89 -25.16 2.82 -1.49
N LEU A 90 -24.64 1.65 -1.15
CA LEU A 90 -25.28 0.64 -0.28
C LEU A 90 -24.77 0.63 1.17
N THR A 91 -23.72 1.41 1.44
CA THR A 91 -23.03 1.47 2.73
C THR A 91 -22.94 2.89 3.23
N ASP A 92 -23.02 3.07 4.54
CA ASP A 92 -22.99 4.36 5.21
C ASP A 92 -21.72 4.54 6.03
N GLY A 93 -21.35 5.81 6.25
CA GLY A 93 -20.23 6.18 7.10
C GLY A 93 -18.86 5.88 6.49
N PRO A 94 -17.79 6.53 6.97
CA PRO A 94 -16.45 6.27 6.47
C PRO A 94 -15.92 4.89 6.85
N GLY A 95 -15.21 4.23 5.94
CA GLY A 95 -14.71 2.89 6.19
C GLY A 95 -14.27 2.14 4.93
N VAL A 96 -13.79 0.92 5.15
CA VAL A 96 -13.52 -0.07 4.10
C VAL A 96 -14.63 -1.10 4.12
N HIS A 97 -15.50 -1.03 3.11
CA HIS A 97 -16.64 -1.92 2.93
C HIS A 97 -16.43 -2.81 1.71
N GLU A 98 -16.42 -4.12 1.95
CA GLU A 98 -16.25 -5.14 0.93
C GLU A 98 -17.39 -6.14 1.00
N ALA A 99 -17.62 -6.87 -0.08
CA ALA A 99 -18.60 -7.95 -0.06
C ALA A 99 -18.25 -9.12 -0.96
N ALA A 100 -18.86 -10.25 -0.62
CA ALA A 100 -19.10 -11.36 -1.52
C ALA A 100 -20.60 -11.48 -1.76
N ALA A 101 -21.02 -11.84 -2.97
CA ALA A 101 -22.43 -12.05 -3.29
C ALA A 101 -22.63 -13.38 -4.02
N GLY A 102 -23.82 -13.97 -3.84
CA GLY A 102 -24.27 -15.16 -4.56
C GLY A 102 -25.78 -15.24 -4.56
N GLY A 103 -26.40 -15.16 -5.75
CA GLY A 103 -27.85 -15.06 -5.89
C GLY A 103 -28.38 -13.80 -5.20
N ASP A 104 -29.41 -13.96 -4.37
CA ASP A 104 -30.01 -12.86 -3.61
C ASP A 104 -29.28 -12.52 -2.30
N VAL A 105 -28.18 -13.23 -1.98
CA VAL A 105 -27.43 -13.08 -0.74
C VAL A 105 -26.17 -12.25 -0.94
N LEU A 106 -25.96 -11.28 -0.05
CA LEU A 106 -24.75 -10.45 0.04
C LEU A 106 -24.15 -10.59 1.44
N VAL A 107 -22.86 -10.95 1.53
CA VAL A 107 -22.11 -10.92 2.78
C VAL A 107 -21.22 -9.67 2.76
N LEU A 108 -21.61 -8.68 3.56
CA LEU A 108 -20.92 -7.40 3.72
C LEU A 108 -19.95 -7.47 4.89
N SER A 109 -18.67 -7.18 4.65
CA SER A 109 -17.65 -6.94 5.66
C SER A 109 -17.35 -5.44 5.73
N SER A 110 -17.45 -4.84 6.91
CA SER A 110 -17.18 -3.42 7.14
C SER A 110 -16.12 -3.23 8.21
N SER A 111 -14.98 -2.64 7.82
CA SER A 111 -13.92 -2.21 8.72
C SER A 111 -13.92 -0.68 8.82
N THR A 112 -13.95 -0.14 10.04
CA THR A 112 -14.03 1.31 10.26
C THR A 112 -12.97 1.78 11.26
N MET A 113 -12.90 3.09 11.50
CA MET A 113 -12.11 3.67 12.58
C MET A 113 -12.82 3.60 13.94
N GLU A 114 -14.04 3.07 14.03
CA GLU A 114 -14.87 3.03 15.24
C GLU A 114 -14.82 1.68 15.96
N ALA A 115 -14.52 0.59 15.24
CA ALA A 115 -14.42 -0.77 15.76
C ALA A 115 -13.00 -1.36 15.61
N ASP A 116 -12.62 -2.27 16.50
CA ASP A 116 -11.28 -2.90 16.50
C ASP A 116 -11.15 -4.02 15.45
N GLY A 117 -12.27 -4.54 14.97
CA GLY A 117 -12.34 -5.55 13.92
C GLY A 117 -13.53 -5.32 12.99
N PRO A 118 -13.61 -6.08 11.89
CA PRO A 118 -14.70 -5.94 10.93
C PRO A 118 -16.03 -6.41 11.53
N THR A 119 -17.11 -5.74 11.15
CA THR A 119 -18.48 -6.24 11.30
C THR A 119 -18.88 -6.99 10.04
N ILE A 120 -19.53 -8.14 10.18
CA ILE A 120 -19.95 -8.97 9.06
C ILE A 120 -21.47 -9.13 9.11
N ALA A 121 -22.15 -8.62 8.09
CA ALA A 121 -23.60 -8.69 7.95
C ALA A 121 -23.98 -9.51 6.71
N VAL A 122 -24.95 -10.39 6.86
CA VAL A 122 -25.56 -11.14 5.77
C VAL A 122 -26.86 -10.45 5.40
N ARG A 123 -26.98 -10.01 4.15
CA ARG A 123 -28.17 -9.38 3.60
C ARG A 123 -28.81 -10.27 2.54
N ARG A 124 -30.14 -10.22 2.43
CA ARG A 124 -30.93 -10.78 1.34
C ARG A 124 -31.77 -9.67 0.74
N GLY A 125 -31.51 -9.32 -0.52
CA GLY A 125 -32.04 -8.08 -1.09
C GLY A 125 -31.61 -6.86 -0.25
N ASP A 126 -32.58 -6.03 0.16
CA ASP A 126 -32.32 -4.83 0.97
C ASP A 126 -32.48 -5.08 2.49
N HIS A 127 -32.70 -6.34 2.90
CA HIS A 127 -32.91 -6.71 4.30
C HIS A 127 -31.67 -7.40 4.89
N GLU A 128 -31.25 -6.96 6.08
CA GLU A 128 -30.28 -7.72 6.88
C GLU A 128 -30.95 -8.96 7.49
N VAL A 129 -30.33 -10.12 7.27
CA VAL A 129 -30.81 -11.42 7.75
C VAL A 129 -30.19 -11.75 9.10
N CYS A 130 -28.88 -11.59 9.21
CA CYS A 130 -28.13 -11.82 10.45
C CYS A 130 -26.74 -11.18 10.38
N THR A 131 -26.07 -11.14 11.53
CA THR A 131 -24.65 -10.82 11.62
C THR A 131 -23.84 -12.09 11.89
N ILE A 132 -22.67 -12.20 11.26
CA ILE A 132 -21.71 -13.26 11.55
C ILE A 132 -20.82 -12.76 12.68
N ARG A 133 -20.85 -13.47 13.81
CA ARG A 133 -20.01 -13.14 14.97
C ARG A 133 -18.54 -13.30 14.61
N SER A 134 -17.76 -12.23 14.77
CA SER A 134 -16.30 -12.32 14.76
C SER A 134 -15.81 -12.98 16.04
N LEU A 135 -14.91 -13.96 15.89
CA LEU A 135 -14.18 -14.60 16.98
C LEU A 135 -12.68 -14.21 16.96
N ALA A 136 -12.33 -13.17 16.20
CA ALA A 136 -10.97 -12.64 16.22
C ALA A 136 -10.62 -12.14 17.63
N ALA A 137 -9.36 -12.30 18.00
CA ALA A 137 -8.86 -11.74 19.25
C ALA A 137 -9.00 -10.22 19.22
N GLU A 138 -9.41 -9.64 20.35
CA GLU A 138 -9.43 -8.20 20.52
C GLU A 138 -7.99 -7.69 20.61
N PRO A 139 -7.59 -6.71 19.78
CA PRO A 139 -6.27 -6.12 19.87
C PRO A 139 -6.02 -5.49 21.25
N VAL A 140 -4.82 -5.71 21.81
CA VAL A 140 -4.40 -5.11 23.09
C VAL A 140 -3.97 -3.64 22.96
N LEU A 141 -4.04 -3.09 21.74
CA LEU A 141 -3.65 -1.74 21.38
C LEU A 141 -4.78 -1.09 20.60
N ARG A 142 -5.00 0.20 20.85
CA ARG A 142 -5.98 0.99 20.11
C ARG A 142 -5.26 2.10 19.35
N PRO A 143 -5.13 1.99 18.01
CA PRO A 143 -4.54 3.03 17.19
C PRO A 143 -5.34 4.33 17.24
N GLU A 144 -4.65 5.42 17.57
CA GLU A 144 -5.20 6.79 17.52
C GLU A 144 -4.54 7.51 16.34
N VAL A 145 -5.26 7.55 15.22
CA VAL A 145 -4.72 7.96 13.92
C VAL A 145 -5.11 9.40 13.61
N THR A 146 -4.10 10.23 13.33
CA THR A 146 -4.32 11.57 12.76
C THR A 146 -4.20 11.51 11.25
N PHE A 147 -5.33 11.58 10.54
CA PHE A 147 -5.34 11.67 9.09
C PHE A 147 -5.03 13.09 8.60
N LEU A 148 -4.23 13.19 7.55
CA LEU A 148 -3.90 14.46 6.92
C LEU A 148 -3.72 14.31 5.40
N ALA A 149 -3.91 15.43 4.70
CA ALA A 149 -3.49 15.60 3.32
C ALA A 149 -2.17 16.39 3.34
N ALA A 150 -1.06 15.72 3.06
CA ALA A 150 0.28 16.25 3.19
C ALA A 150 0.75 16.92 1.88
N GLY A 151 1.32 18.11 2.02
CA GLY A 151 1.93 18.86 0.92
C GLY A 151 0.93 19.37 -0.12
N ASP A 152 1.46 19.97 -1.18
CA ASP A 152 0.69 20.56 -2.26
C ASP A 152 -0.08 19.50 -3.06
N LYS A 153 0.45 18.27 -3.12
CA LYS A 153 -0.20 17.14 -3.79
C LYS A 153 -1.35 16.52 -2.98
N GLY A 154 -1.55 16.97 -1.74
CA GLY A 154 -2.57 16.45 -0.83
C GLY A 154 -2.44 14.94 -0.57
N ILE A 155 -1.20 14.46 -0.42
CA ILE A 155 -0.86 13.05 -0.20
C ILE A 155 -1.60 12.54 1.02
N ARG A 156 -2.35 11.45 0.89
CA ARG A 156 -3.08 10.88 2.03
C ARG A 156 -2.09 10.25 2.97
N SER A 157 -2.12 10.70 4.21
CA SER A 157 -1.20 10.27 5.25
C SER A 157 -1.93 10.00 6.56
N ALA A 158 -1.37 9.06 7.32
CA ALA A 158 -1.76 8.73 8.68
C ALA A 158 -0.54 8.94 9.59
N LEU A 159 -0.72 9.79 10.60
CA LEU A 159 0.29 10.07 11.62
C LEU A 159 -0.15 9.49 12.95
N LEU A 160 0.75 8.75 13.59
CA LEU A 160 0.53 8.12 14.88
C LEU A 160 1.61 8.56 15.86
N PHE A 161 1.19 8.82 17.09
CA PHE A 161 2.06 9.21 18.19
C PHE A 161 2.07 8.15 19.29
N PRO A 162 3.13 8.10 20.12
CA PRO A 162 3.15 7.23 21.30
C PRO A 162 1.91 7.45 22.18
N GLY A 163 1.18 6.38 22.49
CA GLY A 163 -0.06 6.43 23.28
C GLY A 163 -1.17 7.29 22.69
N GLY A 164 -1.09 7.64 21.40
CA GLY A 164 -2.06 8.51 20.72
C GLY A 164 -1.98 9.98 21.09
N ARG A 165 -0.89 10.44 21.73
CA ARG A 165 -0.77 11.81 22.25
C ARG A 165 0.42 12.52 21.66
N ARG A 166 0.22 13.80 21.31
CA ARG A 166 1.31 14.70 20.95
C ARG A 166 2.31 14.80 22.10
N SER A 167 3.57 14.97 21.75
CA SER A 167 4.68 15.12 22.69
C SER A 167 5.11 16.59 22.74
N ASP A 168 5.47 17.07 23.93
CA ASP A 168 6.16 18.35 24.10
C ASP A 168 7.67 18.22 23.80
N GLU A 169 8.19 16.99 23.75
CA GLU A 169 9.57 16.68 23.40
C GLU A 169 9.71 16.21 21.94
N PRO A 170 10.82 16.52 21.24
CA PRO A 170 11.07 16.05 19.88
C PRO A 170 11.11 14.52 19.76
N LEU A 171 10.25 13.98 18.89
CA LEU A 171 10.11 12.55 18.63
C LEU A 171 10.86 12.16 17.35
N PRO A 172 11.70 11.09 17.38
CA PRO A 172 12.24 10.53 16.15
C PRO A 172 11.10 10.02 15.27
N VAL A 173 11.23 10.22 13.96
CA VAL A 173 10.18 9.88 12.99
C VAL A 173 10.49 8.55 12.32
N LEU A 174 9.51 7.67 12.24
CA LEU A 174 9.56 6.46 11.44
C LEU A 174 8.56 6.55 10.29
N VAL A 175 9.07 6.71 9.07
CA VAL A 175 8.28 6.65 7.85
C VAL A 175 8.07 5.19 7.47
N ASP A 176 6.81 4.78 7.36
CA ASP A 176 6.39 3.37 7.18
C ASP A 176 5.46 3.24 5.97
N PRO A 177 5.92 3.49 4.73
CA PRO A 177 5.09 3.39 3.54
C PRO A 177 5.01 1.95 3.03
N TYR A 178 4.08 1.72 2.11
CA TYR A 178 4.29 0.72 1.06
C TYR A 178 4.72 1.44 -0.22
N GLY A 179 3.90 2.39 -0.69
CA GLY A 179 4.29 3.37 -1.71
C GLY A 179 4.36 2.85 -3.15
N GLY A 180 3.96 1.61 -3.40
CA GLY A 180 3.95 1.00 -4.73
C GLY A 180 2.56 0.84 -5.35
N PRO A 181 2.50 0.50 -6.65
CA PRO A 181 1.27 0.10 -7.33
C PRO A 181 0.48 -0.97 -6.60
N HIS A 182 -0.84 -0.99 -6.85
CA HIS A 182 -1.80 -2.01 -6.39
C HIS A 182 -2.04 -2.14 -4.88
N PHE A 183 -1.36 -1.37 -4.03
CA PHE A 183 -1.57 -1.43 -2.59
C PHE A 183 -1.69 -0.03 -1.97
N GLN A 184 -2.62 0.09 -1.02
CA GLN A 184 -2.95 1.33 -0.33
C GLN A 184 -2.89 1.08 1.17
N ARG A 185 -2.13 1.89 1.91
CA ARG A 185 -1.99 1.75 3.38
C ARG A 185 -2.86 2.71 4.17
N VAL A 186 -3.18 3.86 3.59
CA VAL A 186 -3.95 4.91 4.23
C VAL A 186 -5.43 4.71 3.90
N VAL A 187 -6.12 4.01 4.80
CA VAL A 187 -7.52 3.59 4.68
C VAL A 187 -8.25 3.77 6.01
N ARG A 188 -9.56 3.97 6.01
CA ARG A 188 -10.33 4.14 7.27
C ARG A 188 -10.68 2.80 7.93
N SER A 189 -9.67 2.04 8.31
CA SER A 189 -9.78 0.79 9.08
C SER A 189 -8.82 0.82 10.26
N ARG A 190 -9.33 0.77 11.50
CA ARG A 190 -8.50 0.84 12.70
C ARG A 190 -7.45 -0.28 12.73
N ALA A 191 -7.86 -1.48 12.36
CA ALA A 191 -6.99 -2.66 12.33
C ALA A 191 -5.77 -2.51 11.40
N ALA A 192 -5.85 -1.65 10.38
CA ALA A 192 -4.74 -1.39 9.46
C ALA A 192 -3.52 -0.71 10.12
N TYR A 193 -3.71 -0.16 11.32
CA TYR A 193 -2.71 0.66 12.02
C TYR A 193 -2.17 0.04 13.30
N LEU A 194 -2.48 -1.22 13.61
CA LEU A 194 -2.03 -1.89 14.83
C LEU A 194 -0.50 -1.91 14.95
N VAL A 195 0.20 -2.30 13.87
CA VAL A 195 1.67 -2.32 13.83
C VAL A 195 2.24 -0.90 13.88
N SER A 196 1.61 0.05 13.19
CA SER A 196 2.04 1.46 13.21
C SER A 196 1.89 2.08 14.60
N GLN A 197 0.81 1.76 15.34
CA GLN A 197 0.64 2.21 16.72
C GLN A 197 1.64 1.53 17.64
N TRP A 198 1.85 0.22 17.49
CA TRP A 198 2.85 -0.50 18.27
C TRP A 198 4.25 0.09 18.10
N LEU A 199 4.63 0.44 16.85
CA LEU A 199 5.88 1.14 16.55
C LEU A 199 5.92 2.53 17.19
N ALA A 200 4.81 3.28 17.15
CA ALA A 200 4.74 4.58 17.80
C ALA A 200 4.96 4.46 19.31
N ASP A 201 4.36 3.44 19.94
CA ASP A 201 4.54 3.14 21.36
C ASP A 201 5.97 2.68 21.72
N GLN A 202 6.81 2.37 20.73
CA GLN A 202 8.26 2.18 20.95
C GLN A 202 9.05 3.49 21.07
N GLY A 203 8.38 4.64 20.97
CA GLY A 203 8.96 5.98 21.13
C GLY A 203 9.19 6.73 19.81
N PHE A 204 8.44 6.38 18.75
CA PHE A 204 8.52 7.05 17.45
C PHE A 204 7.23 7.83 17.16
N ALA A 205 7.34 8.90 16.38
CA ALA A 205 6.19 9.36 15.59
C ALA A 205 6.17 8.57 14.27
N VAL A 206 5.08 7.88 13.96
CA VAL A 206 4.99 7.01 12.78
C VAL A 206 4.16 7.67 11.69
N LEU A 207 4.77 7.87 10.52
CA LEU A 207 4.11 8.45 9.35
C LEU A 207 3.93 7.39 8.26
N VAL A 208 2.69 7.17 7.87
CA VAL A 208 2.32 6.33 6.72
C VAL A 208 1.75 7.24 5.65
N ALA A 209 2.24 7.16 4.41
CA ALA A 209 1.81 8.03 3.31
C ALA A 209 1.64 7.26 1.99
N ASP A 210 0.49 7.45 1.34
CA ASP A 210 0.18 6.89 0.02
C ASP A 210 0.44 7.94 -1.07
N GLY A 211 1.67 7.93 -1.59
CA GLY A 211 2.15 8.77 -2.68
C GLY A 211 1.67 8.31 -4.07
N ARG A 212 2.15 9.01 -5.10
CA ARG A 212 1.94 8.69 -6.52
C ARG A 212 2.25 7.23 -6.84
N GLY A 213 1.46 6.64 -7.72
CA GLY A 213 1.51 5.20 -8.04
C GLY A 213 0.56 4.33 -7.21
N THR A 214 0.11 4.78 -6.03
CA THR A 214 -0.89 4.05 -5.22
C THR A 214 -2.30 4.15 -5.82
N PRO A 215 -3.20 3.17 -5.58
CA PRO A 215 -4.53 3.16 -6.19
C PRO A 215 -5.51 4.11 -5.48
N GLY A 216 -6.64 4.39 -6.15
CA GLY A 216 -7.79 5.08 -5.55
C GLY A 216 -7.85 6.60 -5.78
N ARG A 217 -6.83 7.20 -6.41
CA ARG A 217 -6.73 8.65 -6.65
C ARG A 217 -6.79 9.05 -8.14
N GLY A 218 -7.33 8.18 -8.99
CA GLY A 218 -7.42 8.40 -10.43
C GLY A 218 -6.22 7.86 -11.20
N LEU A 219 -6.41 7.76 -12.51
CA LEU A 219 -5.45 7.17 -13.44
C LEU A 219 -4.17 8.01 -13.55
N GLY A 220 -4.27 9.33 -13.57
CA GLY A 220 -3.11 10.22 -13.63
C GLY A 220 -2.21 10.09 -12.41
N TRP A 221 -2.80 9.87 -11.23
CA TRP A 221 -2.06 9.59 -10.00
C TRP A 221 -1.38 8.22 -10.05
N GLU A 222 -2.14 7.17 -10.38
CA GLU A 222 -1.65 5.80 -10.39
C GLU A 222 -0.62 5.57 -11.50
N LYS A 223 -0.79 6.21 -12.66
CA LYS A 223 0.08 6.05 -13.84
C LYS A 223 1.30 6.95 -13.87
N SER A 224 1.43 7.85 -12.90
CA SER A 224 2.56 8.78 -12.82
C SER A 224 3.92 8.10 -12.57
N VAL A 225 3.92 6.82 -12.17
CA VAL A 225 5.13 6.01 -11.98
C VAL A 225 5.53 5.20 -13.22
N ARG A 226 4.86 5.42 -14.36
CA ARG A 226 5.21 4.75 -15.61
C ARG A 226 6.67 5.03 -15.97
N PHE A 227 7.39 3.95 -16.27
CA PHE A 227 8.84 3.94 -16.55
C PHE A 227 9.72 4.45 -15.40
N ASP A 228 9.16 4.82 -14.25
CA ASP A 228 9.93 5.27 -13.09
C ASP A 228 9.20 4.91 -11.79
N LEU A 229 9.51 3.72 -11.28
CA LEU A 229 8.98 3.25 -10.00
C LEU A 229 9.70 3.89 -8.79
N ALA A 230 10.78 4.65 -9.02
CA ALA A 230 11.62 5.17 -7.95
C ALA A 230 11.27 6.61 -7.58
N THR A 231 11.37 7.51 -8.55
CA THR A 231 11.44 8.96 -8.28
C THR A 231 10.14 9.50 -7.69
N PRO A 232 8.95 9.28 -8.31
CA PRO A 232 7.72 9.85 -7.78
C PRO A 232 7.38 9.31 -6.40
N ALA A 233 7.59 8.00 -6.19
CA ALA A 233 7.32 7.34 -4.92
C ALA A 233 8.20 7.90 -3.80
N LEU A 234 9.50 8.12 -4.05
CA LEU A 234 10.44 8.67 -3.07
C LEU A 234 10.19 10.14 -2.76
N GLU A 235 9.97 10.96 -3.80
CA GLU A 235 9.68 12.39 -3.64
C GLU A 235 8.48 12.63 -2.74
N ASP A 236 7.41 11.84 -2.93
CA ASP A 236 6.18 11.99 -2.18
C ASP A 236 6.34 11.60 -0.70
N GLN A 237 7.24 10.67 -0.35
CA GLN A 237 7.55 10.40 1.05
C GLN A 237 8.27 11.58 1.72
N VAL A 238 9.17 12.24 1.00
CA VAL A 238 9.87 13.43 1.52
C VAL A 238 8.92 14.61 1.66
N GLU A 239 8.05 14.85 0.68
CA GLU A 239 7.01 15.89 0.75
C GLU A 239 6.05 15.62 1.92
N ALA A 240 5.57 14.39 2.08
CA ALA A 240 4.67 14.04 3.16
C ALA A 240 5.31 14.23 4.54
N LEU A 241 6.59 13.88 4.69
CA LEU A 241 7.34 14.07 5.92
C LEU A 241 7.49 15.55 6.28
N HIS A 242 7.95 16.38 5.34
CA HIS A 242 8.15 17.80 5.61
C HIS A 242 6.82 18.52 5.89
N ALA A 243 5.77 18.24 5.12
CA ALA A 243 4.46 18.83 5.37
C ALA A 243 3.85 18.38 6.70
N ALA A 244 4.10 17.14 7.13
CA ALA A 244 3.72 16.70 8.47
C ALA A 244 4.51 17.48 9.54
N ALA A 245 5.82 17.64 9.40
CA ALA A 245 6.66 18.35 10.38
C ALA A 245 6.35 19.85 10.48
N GLU A 246 5.91 20.49 9.39
CA GLU A 246 5.41 21.87 9.42
C GLU A 246 4.17 22.02 10.32
N ARG A 247 3.30 21.00 10.35
CA ARG A 247 2.08 21.00 11.18
C ARG A 247 2.31 20.46 12.60
N TYR A 248 3.28 19.58 12.77
CA TYR A 248 3.61 18.88 14.01
C TYR A 248 5.10 19.12 14.35
N PRO A 249 5.43 20.25 15.00
CA PRO A 249 6.82 20.65 15.27
C PRO A 249 7.57 19.71 16.21
N GLU A 250 6.86 18.81 16.89
CA GLU A 250 7.47 17.72 17.68
C GLU A 250 8.10 16.62 16.81
N LEU A 251 7.89 16.61 15.49
CA LEU A 251 8.56 15.66 14.58
C LEU A 251 10.03 16.05 14.39
N ASP A 252 10.95 15.24 14.91
CA ASP A 252 12.38 15.48 14.82
C ASP A 252 12.95 15.03 13.48
N LEU A 253 13.12 15.99 12.57
CA LEU A 253 13.70 15.77 11.25
C LEU A 253 15.20 15.42 11.28
N ALA A 254 15.90 15.56 12.41
CA ALA A 254 17.28 15.10 12.55
C ALA A 254 17.38 13.59 12.85
N ARG A 255 16.26 12.95 13.22
CA ARG A 255 16.20 11.52 13.57
C ARG A 255 15.04 10.84 12.85
N VAL A 256 15.18 10.72 11.53
CA VAL A 256 14.17 10.09 10.66
C VAL A 256 14.68 8.75 10.15
N ALA A 257 13.91 7.68 10.33
CA ALA A 257 14.14 6.40 9.67
C ALA A 257 13.00 6.07 8.70
N ILE A 258 13.27 5.16 7.77
CA ILE A 258 12.27 4.58 6.88
C ILE A 258 12.29 3.05 6.96
N ARG A 259 11.13 2.42 6.98
CA ARG A 259 11.02 0.96 6.91
C ARG A 259 10.02 0.53 5.86
N GLY A 260 10.20 -0.68 5.34
CA GLY A 260 9.17 -1.31 4.54
C GLY A 260 9.50 -2.74 4.16
N TRP A 261 8.53 -3.38 3.52
CA TRP A 261 8.61 -4.75 3.02
C TRP A 261 8.19 -4.80 1.55
N SER A 262 8.79 -5.66 0.74
CA SER A 262 8.52 -5.75 -0.70
C SER A 262 8.82 -4.41 -1.39
N PHE A 263 7.86 -3.81 -2.13
CA PHE A 263 8.01 -2.47 -2.68
C PHE A 263 8.36 -1.41 -1.60
N GLY A 264 7.80 -1.54 -0.40
CA GLY A 264 8.16 -0.66 0.72
C GLY A 264 9.62 -0.83 1.15
N GLY A 265 10.19 -2.04 1.03
CA GLY A 265 11.60 -2.29 1.28
C GLY A 265 12.48 -1.66 0.21
N TYR A 266 12.06 -1.77 -1.05
CA TYR A 266 12.68 -1.03 -2.17
C TYR A 266 12.68 0.49 -1.92
N LEU A 267 11.53 1.06 -1.51
CA LEU A 267 11.40 2.48 -1.20
C LEU A 267 12.23 2.90 0.02
N ALA A 268 12.33 2.06 1.04
CA ALA A 268 13.20 2.30 2.19
C ALA A 268 14.69 2.36 1.79
N ALA A 269 15.12 1.46 0.90
CA ALA A 269 16.48 1.48 0.36
C ALA A 269 16.73 2.73 -0.51
N LEU A 270 15.79 3.10 -1.39
CA LEU A 270 15.85 4.36 -2.13
C LEU A 270 16.01 5.56 -1.20
N GLY A 271 15.28 5.59 -0.10
CA GLY A 271 15.36 6.65 0.92
C GLY A 271 16.78 6.89 1.40
N VAL A 272 17.46 5.86 1.89
CA VAL A 272 18.83 6.00 2.42
C VAL A 272 19.92 6.11 1.35
N LEU A 273 19.67 5.66 0.11
CA LEU A 273 20.63 5.77 -0.98
C LEU A 273 20.58 7.11 -1.70
N ARG A 274 19.36 7.65 -1.93
CA ARG A 274 19.14 8.85 -2.75
C ARG A 274 18.79 10.08 -1.93
N ARG A 275 18.26 9.92 -0.72
CA ARG A 275 17.93 11.00 0.22
C ARG A 275 18.54 10.77 1.61
N PRO A 276 19.86 10.50 1.73
CA PRO A 276 20.51 10.35 3.03
C PRO A 276 20.49 11.64 3.86
N ASP A 277 20.20 12.79 3.24
CA ASP A 277 19.93 14.07 3.90
C ASP A 277 18.62 14.08 4.69
N VAL A 278 17.67 13.22 4.33
CA VAL A 278 16.36 13.10 4.99
C VAL A 278 16.28 11.83 5.84
N PHE A 279 16.64 10.68 5.27
CA PHE A 279 16.51 9.39 5.94
C PHE A 279 17.85 8.97 6.52
N HIS A 280 17.89 8.78 7.83
CA HIS A 280 19.10 8.55 8.63
C HIS A 280 19.34 7.08 8.94
N ALA A 281 18.34 6.21 8.76
CA ALA A 281 18.46 4.75 8.87
C ALA A 281 17.34 4.06 8.08
N ALA A 282 17.54 2.81 7.66
CA ALA A 282 16.50 2.04 7.00
C ALA A 282 16.39 0.56 7.42
N ILE A 283 15.15 0.08 7.49
CA ILE A 283 14.83 -1.35 7.45
C ILE A 283 14.33 -1.71 6.05
N VAL A 284 15.03 -2.64 5.40
CA VAL A 284 14.80 -3.02 4.01
C VAL A 284 14.41 -4.50 3.98
N GLY A 285 13.11 -4.77 4.02
CA GLY A 285 12.56 -6.13 4.00
C GLY A 285 12.15 -6.59 2.61
N ALA A 286 12.56 -7.79 2.21
CA ALA A 286 12.26 -8.43 0.92
C ALA A 286 12.26 -7.47 -0.31
N PRO A 287 13.29 -6.61 -0.50
CA PRO A 287 13.27 -5.57 -1.52
C PRO A 287 13.42 -6.12 -2.94
N VAL A 288 12.75 -5.50 -3.91
CA VAL A 288 13.13 -5.62 -5.33
C VAL A 288 14.32 -4.69 -5.58
N THR A 289 15.52 -5.24 -5.81
CA THR A 289 16.77 -4.46 -5.95
C THR A 289 17.22 -4.25 -7.40
N ASP A 290 16.75 -5.11 -8.31
CA ASP A 290 17.07 -5.12 -9.73
C ASP A 290 15.85 -5.66 -10.48
N TRP A 291 15.14 -4.79 -11.20
CA TRP A 291 13.88 -5.13 -11.85
C TRP A 291 13.99 -6.21 -12.93
N HIS A 292 15.20 -6.52 -13.44
CA HIS A 292 15.41 -7.64 -14.35
C HIS A 292 15.17 -9.02 -13.71
N LEU A 293 15.15 -9.10 -12.38
CA LEU A 293 14.95 -10.35 -11.65
C LEU A 293 13.49 -10.61 -11.28
N TYR A 294 12.60 -9.63 -11.49
CA TYR A 294 11.20 -9.74 -11.12
C TYR A 294 10.34 -10.14 -12.33
N ASP A 295 9.12 -10.61 -12.09
CA ASP A 295 8.32 -11.24 -13.15
C ASP A 295 7.91 -10.26 -14.26
N THR A 296 7.61 -10.82 -15.45
CA THR A 296 7.25 -10.04 -16.63
C THR A 296 5.92 -9.31 -16.47
N HIS A 297 4.93 -9.93 -15.83
CA HIS A 297 3.58 -9.40 -15.70
C HIS A 297 3.54 -8.10 -14.90
N TYR A 298 4.32 -8.03 -13.81
CA TYR A 298 4.49 -6.81 -13.04
C TYR A 298 5.47 -5.86 -13.73
N THR A 299 6.69 -6.32 -14.04
CA THR A 299 7.77 -5.41 -14.42
C THR A 299 7.52 -4.74 -15.76
N GLU A 300 7.14 -5.49 -16.80
CA GLU A 300 6.94 -4.93 -18.14
C GLU A 300 5.71 -4.01 -18.19
N ARG A 301 4.71 -4.23 -17.32
CA ARG A 301 3.55 -3.35 -17.19
C ARG A 301 3.95 -1.93 -16.77
N PHE A 302 4.90 -1.80 -15.85
CA PHE A 302 5.28 -0.50 -15.29
C PHE A 302 6.54 0.08 -15.93
N LEU A 303 7.50 -0.76 -16.33
CA LEU A 303 8.81 -0.35 -16.85
C LEU A 303 9.02 -0.67 -18.34
N GLY A 304 8.10 -1.38 -18.99
CA GLY A 304 8.25 -1.82 -20.37
C GLY A 304 9.25 -2.97 -20.55
N HIS A 305 9.51 -3.34 -21.81
CA HIS A 305 10.50 -4.36 -22.13
C HIS A 305 11.93 -3.82 -21.91
N PRO A 306 12.83 -4.56 -21.23
CA PRO A 306 14.15 -4.05 -20.86
C PRO A 306 15.05 -3.72 -22.06
N ASP A 307 14.89 -4.40 -23.20
CA ASP A 307 15.65 -4.09 -24.42
C ASP A 307 15.16 -2.82 -25.13
N GLU A 308 13.91 -2.40 -24.87
CA GLU A 308 13.31 -1.19 -25.47
C GLU A 308 13.42 0.02 -24.54
N HIS A 309 13.37 -0.22 -23.22
CA HIS A 309 13.38 0.80 -22.16
C HIS A 309 14.47 0.53 -21.10
N PRO A 310 15.74 0.32 -21.48
CA PRO A 310 16.81 0.00 -20.52
C PRO A 310 16.99 1.10 -19.46
N GLU A 311 16.75 2.37 -19.83
CA GLU A 311 16.85 3.51 -18.91
C GLU A 311 15.81 3.48 -17.79
N ALA A 312 14.64 2.85 -18.01
CA ALA A 312 13.61 2.69 -16.98
C ALA A 312 14.06 1.70 -15.90
N TYR A 313 14.72 0.62 -16.30
CA TYR A 313 15.29 -0.38 -15.41
C TYR A 313 16.49 0.18 -14.65
N GLU A 314 17.39 0.90 -15.32
CA GLU A 314 18.53 1.56 -14.67
C GLU A 314 18.08 2.58 -13.62
N ARG A 315 17.15 3.48 -13.98
CA ARG A 315 16.60 4.49 -13.08
C ARG A 315 15.90 3.89 -11.86
N SER A 316 15.24 2.75 -12.06
CA SER A 316 14.50 2.05 -11.01
C SER A 316 15.37 1.05 -10.22
N SER A 317 16.61 0.77 -10.61
CA SER A 317 17.49 -0.18 -9.92
C SER A 317 18.18 0.42 -8.70
N LEU A 318 18.40 -0.39 -7.66
CA LEU A 318 19.19 -0.01 -6.48
C LEU A 318 20.68 -0.28 -6.67
N ILE A 319 21.03 -1.18 -7.59
CA ILE A 319 22.41 -1.67 -7.74
C ILE A 319 23.40 -0.54 -8.10
N PRO A 320 23.12 0.35 -9.08
CA PRO A 320 24.03 1.45 -9.41
C PRO A 320 24.27 2.43 -8.25
N ASP A 321 23.31 2.52 -7.33
CA ASP A 321 23.34 3.44 -6.20
C ASP A 321 23.99 2.85 -4.95
N ALA A 322 24.34 1.55 -4.91
CA ALA A 322 24.89 0.88 -3.73
C ALA A 322 26.10 1.65 -3.13
N GLY A 323 26.97 2.19 -4.00
CA GLY A 323 28.12 2.98 -3.58
C GLY A 323 27.79 4.32 -2.91
N LYS A 324 26.53 4.76 -2.90
CA LYS A 324 26.06 6.00 -2.25
C LYS A 324 25.60 5.79 -0.81
N LEU A 325 25.57 4.55 -0.31
CA LEU A 325 25.09 4.28 1.05
C LEU A 325 26.02 4.92 2.10
N GLU A 326 25.46 5.85 2.89
CA GLU A 326 26.14 6.50 4.02
C GLU A 326 25.42 6.25 5.35
N ARG A 327 24.22 5.67 5.30
CA ARG A 327 23.33 5.49 6.45
C ARG A 327 23.21 4.02 6.86
N PRO A 328 23.02 3.70 8.15
CA PRO A 328 22.80 2.33 8.59
C PRO A 328 21.60 1.69 7.89
N VAL A 329 21.78 0.46 7.43
CA VAL A 329 20.71 -0.35 6.84
C VAL A 329 20.69 -1.77 7.41
N LEU A 330 19.48 -2.28 7.69
CA LEU A 330 19.22 -3.68 7.97
C LEU A 330 18.44 -4.31 6.80
N LEU A 331 19.09 -5.22 6.08
CA LEU A 331 18.46 -6.02 5.04
C LEU A 331 17.84 -7.27 5.68
N ILE A 332 16.58 -7.57 5.35
CA ILE A 332 15.86 -8.74 5.85
C ILE A 332 15.27 -9.48 4.65
N HIS A 333 15.43 -10.80 4.55
CA HIS A 333 14.86 -11.55 3.43
C HIS A 333 14.57 -13.02 3.78
N GLY A 334 13.43 -13.52 3.31
CA GLY A 334 13.11 -14.95 3.31
C GLY A 334 13.99 -15.73 2.34
N LEU A 335 14.66 -16.79 2.80
CA LEU A 335 15.48 -17.63 1.92
C LEU A 335 14.67 -18.55 1.00
N ALA A 336 13.37 -18.70 1.27
CA ALA A 336 12.42 -19.47 0.46
C ALA A 336 11.41 -18.57 -0.26
N ASP A 337 11.71 -17.26 -0.40
CA ASP A 337 10.84 -16.31 -1.10
C ASP A 337 10.71 -16.69 -2.59
N ASP A 338 9.47 -16.98 -2.98
CA ASP A 338 9.04 -17.42 -4.31
C ASP A 338 8.41 -16.28 -5.13
N ASN A 339 8.34 -15.07 -4.56
CA ASN A 339 7.87 -13.86 -5.22
C ASN A 339 9.05 -12.91 -5.51
N VAL A 340 9.64 -12.34 -4.46
CA VAL A 340 10.88 -11.56 -4.58
C VAL A 340 12.02 -12.50 -4.24
N VAL A 341 12.60 -13.17 -5.24
CA VAL A 341 13.64 -14.16 -4.96
C VAL A 341 14.83 -13.55 -4.21
N VAL A 342 15.38 -14.31 -3.25
CA VAL A 342 16.47 -13.84 -2.36
C VAL A 342 17.70 -13.30 -3.09
N ALA A 343 17.89 -13.67 -4.37
CA ALA A 343 18.91 -13.12 -5.25
C ALA A 343 18.94 -11.59 -5.26
N HIS A 344 17.80 -10.91 -5.06
CA HIS A 344 17.74 -9.47 -4.91
C HIS A 344 18.60 -8.95 -3.75
N THR A 345 18.36 -9.44 -2.53
CA THR A 345 19.15 -9.03 -1.36
C THR A 345 20.60 -9.47 -1.46
N LEU A 346 20.87 -10.67 -2.00
CA LEU A 346 22.25 -11.14 -2.16
C LEU A 346 23.05 -10.29 -3.15
N ARG A 347 22.47 -9.90 -4.29
CA ARG A 347 23.13 -9.01 -5.27
C ARG A 347 23.35 -7.61 -4.71
N PHE A 348 22.38 -7.07 -3.99
CA PHE A 348 22.52 -5.75 -3.37
C PHE A 348 23.55 -5.76 -2.23
N SER A 349 23.52 -6.75 -1.35
CA SER A 349 24.52 -6.95 -0.29
C SER A 349 25.94 -7.08 -0.87
N ARG A 350 26.09 -7.84 -1.97
CA ARG A 350 27.35 -7.92 -2.71
C ARG A 350 27.81 -6.56 -3.23
N ALA A 351 26.92 -5.80 -3.89
CA ALA A 351 27.26 -4.48 -4.42
C ALA A 351 27.68 -3.49 -3.32
N LEU A 352 26.98 -3.50 -2.17
CA LEU A 352 27.34 -2.72 -0.99
C LEU A 352 28.72 -3.12 -0.45
N LEU A 353 28.99 -4.43 -0.34
CA LEU A 353 30.27 -4.95 0.13
C LEU A 353 31.43 -4.57 -0.80
N GLU A 354 31.26 -4.75 -2.12
CA GLU A 354 32.26 -4.38 -3.14
C GLU A 354 32.54 -2.87 -3.12
N ALA A 355 31.56 -2.03 -2.79
CA ALA A 355 31.72 -0.60 -2.61
C ALA A 355 32.21 -0.18 -1.20
N GLY A 356 32.52 -1.12 -0.31
CA GLY A 356 33.00 -0.85 1.05
C GLY A 356 31.95 -0.22 1.96
N ARG A 357 30.65 -0.43 1.68
CA ARG A 357 29.54 0.15 2.45
C ARG A 357 29.03 -0.81 3.52
N PRO A 358 29.13 -0.46 4.82
CA PRO A 358 28.70 -1.34 5.91
C PRO A 358 27.18 -1.51 5.93
N HIS A 359 26.72 -2.73 6.16
CA HIS A 359 25.30 -3.08 6.23
C HIS A 359 25.10 -4.36 7.05
N ARG A 360 23.89 -4.55 7.61
CA ARG A 360 23.50 -5.78 8.32
C ARG A 360 22.55 -6.59 7.46
N VAL A 361 22.65 -7.92 7.50
CA VAL A 361 21.75 -8.85 6.79
C VAL A 361 21.18 -9.85 7.79
N LEU A 362 19.85 -9.98 7.80
CA LEU A 362 19.11 -10.98 8.56
C LEU A 362 18.39 -11.94 7.59
N PRO A 363 19.00 -13.09 7.27
CA PRO A 363 18.35 -14.12 6.46
C PRO A 363 17.35 -14.91 7.29
N LEU A 364 16.16 -15.16 6.73
CA LEU A 364 15.09 -15.93 7.39
C LEU A 364 14.92 -17.29 6.70
N THR A 365 15.35 -18.37 7.37
CA THR A 365 15.27 -19.72 6.81
C THR A 365 13.84 -20.24 6.82
N GLY A 366 13.37 -20.83 5.72
CA GLY A 366 12.02 -21.41 5.60
C GLY A 366 10.88 -20.38 5.52
N VAL A 367 11.20 -19.09 5.44
CA VAL A 367 10.23 -18.01 5.24
C VAL A 367 10.16 -17.69 3.74
N THR A 368 8.94 -17.63 3.20
CA THR A 368 8.65 -17.20 1.82
C THR A 368 8.59 -15.67 1.75
N HIS A 369 7.69 -15.08 0.96
CA HIS A 369 7.56 -13.63 0.87
C HIS A 369 7.04 -12.95 2.14
N MET A 370 6.23 -13.65 2.95
CA MET A 370 5.60 -13.08 4.15
C MET A 370 6.00 -13.84 5.42
N THR A 371 6.20 -13.09 6.50
CA THR A 371 6.51 -13.64 7.83
C THR A 371 5.22 -13.88 8.62
N SER A 372 4.50 -14.96 8.32
CA SER A 372 3.22 -15.28 8.97
C SER A 372 3.34 -16.02 10.30
N GLN A 373 4.52 -16.56 10.62
CA GLN A 373 4.78 -17.28 11.85
C GLN A 373 4.87 -16.30 13.02
N GLU A 374 3.95 -16.37 13.98
CA GLU A 374 3.78 -15.40 15.08
C GLU A 374 5.10 -15.06 15.80
N ALA A 375 5.82 -16.08 16.29
CA ALA A 375 7.08 -15.88 17.00
C ALA A 375 8.16 -15.21 16.13
N VAL A 376 8.18 -15.51 14.82
CA VAL A 376 9.12 -14.87 13.89
C VAL A 376 8.71 -13.41 13.65
N ALA A 377 7.42 -13.15 13.43
CA ALA A 377 6.90 -11.81 13.20
C ALA A 377 7.16 -10.87 14.39
N GLU A 378 6.89 -11.34 15.61
CA GLU A 378 7.13 -10.58 16.85
C GLU A 378 8.62 -10.25 17.02
N ASN A 379 9.48 -11.28 17.00
CA ASN A 379 10.93 -11.06 17.19
C ASN A 379 11.53 -10.21 16.09
N LEU A 380 10.99 -10.30 14.86
CA LEU A 380 11.43 -9.46 13.76
C LEU A 380 11.13 -7.97 14.01
N LEU A 381 9.97 -7.65 14.58
CA LEU A 381 9.63 -6.28 14.96
C LEU A 381 10.53 -5.77 16.09
N LEU A 382 10.79 -6.60 17.10
CA LEU A 382 11.70 -6.24 18.21
C LEU A 382 13.13 -5.97 17.71
N LEU A 383 13.66 -6.81 16.82
CA LEU A 383 14.98 -6.63 16.21
C LEU A 383 15.05 -5.36 15.35
N GLN A 384 14.00 -5.05 14.59
CA GLN A 384 13.91 -3.79 13.84
C GLN A 384 13.97 -2.58 14.76
N VAL A 385 13.19 -2.57 15.84
CA VAL A 385 13.16 -1.45 16.80
C VAL A 385 14.52 -1.28 17.48
N ALA A 386 15.16 -2.36 17.90
CA ALA A 386 16.49 -2.32 18.49
C ALA A 386 17.51 -1.71 17.52
N PHE A 387 17.50 -2.15 16.26
CA PHE A 387 18.36 -1.58 15.21
C PHE A 387 18.09 -0.09 14.99
N LEU A 388 16.82 0.32 14.89
CA LEU A 388 16.47 1.73 14.65
C LEU A 388 16.89 2.63 15.82
N LYS A 389 16.69 2.17 17.06
CA LYS A 389 17.13 2.91 18.25
C LYS A 389 18.65 3.06 18.30
N GLU A 390 19.38 1.99 18.00
CA GLU A 390 20.85 2.03 17.85
C GLU A 390 21.26 3.03 16.75
N ALA A 391 20.70 2.90 15.56
CA ALA A 391 21.08 3.68 14.37
C ALA A 391 20.77 5.18 14.51
N LEU A 392 19.69 5.54 15.21
CA LEU A 392 19.29 6.93 15.47
C LEU A 392 19.80 7.47 16.82
N ALA A 393 20.64 6.71 17.53
CA ALA A 393 21.14 7.05 18.87
C ALA A 393 20.02 7.41 19.87
N ILE A 394 18.88 6.72 19.79
CA ILE A 394 17.75 6.89 20.70
C ILE A 394 18.05 6.10 21.99
N PRO A 395 18.02 6.73 23.17
CA PRO A 395 18.23 6.03 24.43
C PRO A 395 17.23 4.89 24.60
N THR A 396 17.71 3.67 24.77
CA THR A 396 16.89 2.56 25.27
C THR A 396 16.75 2.72 26.77
N GLN A 397 15.53 2.82 27.30
CA GLN A 397 15.34 2.66 28.75
C GLN A 397 15.88 1.28 29.12
N ALA A 398 16.84 1.24 30.06
CA ALA A 398 17.24 -0.02 30.68
C ALA A 398 15.99 -0.59 31.36
N GLY A 399 15.60 -1.80 30.92
CA GLY A 399 14.39 -2.48 31.39
C GLY A 399 14.40 -2.84 32.87
#